data_AF-A0A163V8Q3-F1
#
_entry.id   AF-A0A163V8Q3-F1
#
_cell.length_a   1.000
_cell.length_b   1.000
_cell.length_c   1.000
_cell.angle_alpha   90.00
_cell.angle_beta   90.00
_cell.angle_gamma   90.00
#
_symmetry.space_group_name_H-M   'P 1'
#
loop_
_entity.id
_entity.type
_entity.pdbx_description
1 polymer ?
#
loop_
_entity_poly.entity_id
_entity_poly.type
_entity_poly.pdbx_seq_one_letter_code
_entity_poly.pdbx_strand_id
1 'polypeptide(L)'
;MSANSLARYERGEREPSASVLKAYNSVFGASISWLITGEGEMFADAMKLPASSNLRTIDQTVFSQVGLLVIKVYKDESVKLPADVLLDEQASAYNALIKRAENPSDTEELLSLIPWLEARLRRSLKATAVAPETGQQQA
;
A
#
# COMPACT_ATOMS: atom_id res chain seq x y z
N MET A 1 15.38 -25.02 -9.44
CA MET A 1 16.02 -25.90 -8.42
C MET A 1 14.93 -26.75 -7.79
N SER A 2 15.17 -28.04 -7.55
CA SER A 2 14.18 -28.89 -6.86
C SER A 2 14.37 -28.82 -5.35
N ALA A 3 13.29 -29.09 -4.59
CA ALA A 3 13.35 -29.15 -3.12
C ALA A 3 14.37 -30.19 -2.62
N ASN A 4 14.50 -31.32 -3.34
CA ASN A 4 15.48 -32.36 -2.99
C ASN A 4 16.93 -31.86 -3.16
N SER A 5 17.21 -31.07 -4.20
CA SER A 5 18.56 -30.49 -4.37
C SER A 5 18.91 -29.50 -3.27
N LEU A 6 17.94 -28.70 -2.80
CA LEU A 6 18.13 -27.78 -1.68
C LEU A 6 18.42 -28.54 -0.37
N ALA A 7 17.61 -29.56 -0.06
CA ALA A 7 17.77 -30.34 1.16
C ALA A 7 19.14 -31.05 1.26
N ARG A 8 19.73 -31.41 0.11
CA ARG A 8 21.09 -31.96 0.06
C ARG A 8 22.17 -30.93 0.38
N TYR A 9 21.94 -29.66 0.02
CA TYR A 9 22.84 -28.57 0.41
C TYR A 9 22.78 -28.31 1.91
N GLU A 10 21.59 -28.25 2.47
CA GLU A 10 21.36 -27.97 3.89
C GLU A 10 21.94 -29.04 4.81
N ARG A 11 21.96 -30.31 4.37
CA ARG A 11 22.59 -31.42 5.11
C ARG A 11 24.10 -31.55 4.88
N GLY A 12 24.70 -30.70 4.04
CA GLY A 12 26.12 -30.79 3.69
C GLY A 12 26.46 -31.98 2.78
N GLU A 13 25.47 -32.66 2.20
CA GLU A 13 25.67 -33.79 1.29
C GLU A 13 26.15 -33.34 -0.11
N ARG A 14 26.04 -32.04 -0.40
CA ARG A 14 26.43 -31.46 -1.68
C ARG A 14 26.73 -29.97 -1.52
N GLU A 15 27.72 -29.47 -2.25
CA GLU A 15 27.95 -28.04 -2.37
C GLU A 15 27.16 -27.43 -3.54
N PRO A 16 26.58 -26.22 -3.37
CA PRO A 16 25.94 -25.49 -4.46
C PRO A 16 26.97 -25.01 -5.48
N SER A 17 26.64 -25.09 -6.77
CA SER A 17 27.52 -24.56 -7.82
C SER A 17 27.53 -23.03 -7.85
N ALA A 18 28.56 -22.44 -8.48
CA ALA A 18 28.63 -20.99 -8.68
C ALA A 18 27.38 -20.40 -9.36
N SER A 19 26.77 -21.14 -10.31
CA SER A 19 25.52 -20.73 -10.96
C SER A 19 24.33 -20.69 -9.99
N VAL A 20 24.29 -21.61 -9.01
CA VAL A 20 23.27 -21.61 -7.95
C VAL A 20 23.49 -20.43 -7.00
N LEU A 21 24.73 -20.16 -6.58
CA LEU A 21 25.06 -19.00 -5.75
C LEU A 21 24.73 -17.68 -6.44
N LYS A 22 25.04 -17.56 -7.74
CA LYS A 22 24.66 -16.40 -8.56
C LYS A 22 23.13 -16.25 -8.64
N ALA A 23 22.38 -17.35 -8.73
CA ALA A 23 20.92 -17.31 -8.75
C ALA A 23 20.35 -16.77 -7.43
N TYR A 24 20.94 -17.13 -6.28
CA TYR A 24 20.53 -16.56 -4.99
C TYR A 24 20.73 -15.04 -4.95
N ASN A 25 21.86 -14.54 -5.45
CA ASN A 25 22.10 -13.11 -5.55
C ASN A 25 21.11 -12.42 -6.51
N SER A 26 20.85 -13.00 -7.69
CA SER A 26 19.98 -12.37 -8.68
C SER A 26 18.50 -12.38 -8.30
N VAL A 27 18.02 -13.41 -7.58
CA VAL A 27 16.61 -13.58 -7.23
C VAL A 27 16.28 -12.96 -5.88
N PHE A 28 17.17 -13.10 -4.90
CA PHE A 28 16.91 -12.72 -3.51
C PHE A 28 17.82 -11.59 -3.01
N GLY A 29 18.76 -11.11 -3.82
CA GLY A 29 19.72 -10.07 -3.42
C GLY A 29 20.77 -10.54 -2.40
N ALA A 30 20.82 -11.84 -2.10
CA ALA A 30 21.74 -12.38 -1.10
C ALA A 30 23.21 -12.19 -1.52
N SER A 31 24.05 -11.78 -0.58
CA SER A 31 25.49 -11.63 -0.78
C SER A 31 26.15 -13.00 -0.91
N ILE A 32 26.89 -13.20 -2.00
CA ILE A 32 27.65 -14.45 -2.22
C ILE A 32 28.73 -14.61 -1.15
N SER A 33 29.37 -13.52 -0.72
CA SER A 33 30.37 -13.54 0.35
C SER A 33 29.77 -14.04 1.66
N TRP A 34 28.59 -13.52 2.01
CA TRP A 34 27.87 -13.95 3.21
C TRP A 34 27.40 -15.40 3.14
N LEU A 35 26.89 -15.86 1.98
CA LEU A 35 26.46 -17.26 1.80
C LEU A 35 27.58 -18.28 2.01
N ILE A 36 28.83 -17.90 1.71
CA ILE A 36 29.99 -18.80 1.80
C ILE A 36 30.63 -18.74 3.18
N THR A 37 30.75 -17.53 3.75
CA THR A 37 31.57 -17.29 4.95
C THR A 37 30.74 -17.06 6.22
N GLY A 38 29.47 -16.69 6.07
CA GLY A 38 28.64 -16.17 7.16
C GLY A 38 29.01 -14.74 7.58
N GLU A 39 30.00 -14.11 6.95
CA GLU A 39 30.51 -12.80 7.33
C GLU A 39 30.01 -11.68 6.40
N GLY A 40 29.85 -10.48 6.96
CA GLY A 40 29.36 -9.30 6.26
C GLY A 40 27.83 -9.21 6.16
N GLU A 41 27.35 -8.32 5.31
CA GLU A 41 25.91 -8.10 5.12
C GLU A 41 25.26 -9.24 4.33
N MET A 42 24.14 -9.75 4.85
CA MET A 42 23.38 -10.85 4.23
C MET A 42 22.87 -10.48 2.83
N PHE A 43 22.54 -9.21 2.61
CA PHE A 43 22.07 -8.69 1.33
C PHE A 43 23.10 -7.74 0.73
N ALA A 44 23.50 -8.01 -0.51
CA ALA A 44 24.55 -7.24 -1.19
C ALA A 44 24.10 -5.81 -1.58
N ASP A 45 22.79 -5.57 -1.59
CA ASP A 45 22.18 -4.27 -1.83
C ASP A 45 20.86 -4.22 -1.06
N ALA A 46 20.76 -3.36 -0.04
CA ALA A 46 19.48 -3.08 0.61
C ALA A 46 18.43 -2.51 -0.38
N MET A 47 18.89 -2.00 -1.54
CA MET A 47 18.08 -1.52 -2.65
C MET A 47 17.74 -2.59 -3.72
N LYS A 48 18.33 -3.79 -3.67
CA LYS A 48 17.99 -4.94 -4.55
C LYS A 48 17.12 -5.99 -3.84
N LEU A 49 16.32 -5.56 -2.88
CA LEU A 49 14.96 -6.11 -2.83
C LEU A 49 14.38 -5.97 -4.25
N PRO A 50 13.61 -6.94 -4.78
CA PRO A 50 12.98 -6.79 -6.10
C PRO A 50 12.34 -5.40 -6.13
N ALA A 51 12.81 -4.56 -7.07
CA ALA A 51 12.54 -3.14 -7.08
C ALA A 51 11.07 -2.91 -6.74
N SER A 52 10.82 -2.35 -5.56
CA SER A 52 9.53 -1.75 -5.21
C SER A 52 8.28 -2.60 -5.53
N SER A 53 8.28 -3.93 -5.39
CA SER A 53 7.01 -4.69 -5.52
C SER A 53 6.00 -4.33 -4.42
N ASN A 54 6.46 -3.66 -3.36
CA ASN A 54 5.66 -3.24 -2.21
C ASN A 54 5.61 -1.72 -2.00
N LEU A 55 6.29 -0.90 -2.81
CA LEU A 55 6.05 0.55 -2.76
C LEU A 55 4.84 0.83 -3.66
N ARG A 56 3.64 0.77 -3.06
CA ARG A 56 2.44 1.22 -3.75
C ARG A 56 2.57 2.71 -4.03
N THR A 57 2.83 3.05 -5.29
CA THR A 57 2.70 4.42 -5.76
C THR A 57 1.22 4.79 -5.73
N ILE A 58 0.92 6.03 -5.31
CA ILE A 58 -0.43 6.55 -5.40
C ILE A 58 -0.78 6.67 -6.88
N ASP A 59 -1.86 6.02 -7.31
CA ASP A 59 -2.44 6.27 -8.62
C ASP A 59 -2.97 7.71 -8.67
N GLN A 60 -2.28 8.56 -9.42
CA GLN A 60 -2.57 9.99 -9.51
C GLN A 60 -3.97 10.26 -10.10
N THR A 61 -4.45 9.42 -11.00
CA THR A 61 -5.76 9.56 -11.63
C THR A 61 -6.86 9.31 -10.61
N VAL A 62 -6.77 8.19 -9.89
CA VAL A 62 -7.73 7.85 -8.82
C VAL A 62 -7.68 8.90 -7.72
N PHE A 63 -6.49 9.29 -7.28
CA PHE A 63 -6.33 10.27 -6.20
C PHE A 63 -6.94 11.63 -6.55
N SER A 64 -6.77 12.09 -7.78
CA SER A 64 -7.37 13.34 -8.27
C SER A 64 -8.89 13.25 -8.36
N GLN A 65 -9.43 12.11 -8.82
CA GLN A 65 -10.87 11.87 -8.87
C GLN A 65 -11.49 11.87 -7.46
N VAL A 66 -10.83 11.25 -6.48
CA VAL A 66 -11.26 11.30 -5.07
C VAL A 66 -11.30 12.73 -4.55
N GLY A 67 -10.27 13.54 -4.82
CA GLY A 67 -10.24 14.95 -4.41
C GLY A 67 -11.39 15.76 -5.00
N LEU A 68 -11.65 15.61 -6.31
CA LEU A 68 -12.78 16.27 -6.98
C LEU A 68 -14.12 15.82 -6.40
N LEU A 69 -14.27 14.53 -6.07
CA LEU A 69 -15.49 14.01 -5.46
C LEU A 69 -15.74 14.59 -4.07
N VAL A 70 -14.70 14.67 -3.23
CA VAL A 70 -14.81 15.27 -1.89
C VAL A 70 -15.27 16.73 -2.03
N ILE A 71 -14.60 17.53 -2.87
CA ILE A 71 -14.98 18.93 -3.11
C ILE A 71 -16.44 19.03 -3.56
N LYS A 72 -16.85 18.19 -4.51
CA LYS A 72 -18.22 18.17 -5.04
C LYS A 72 -19.24 17.86 -3.93
N VAL A 73 -19.04 16.79 -3.17
CA VAL A 73 -19.99 16.34 -2.13
C VAL A 73 -20.14 17.40 -1.02
N TYR A 74 -19.03 17.99 -0.57
CA TYR A 74 -19.09 19.04 0.46
C TYR A 74 -19.76 20.32 -0.04
N LYS A 75 -19.52 20.70 -1.30
CA LYS A 75 -20.19 21.84 -1.93
C LYS A 75 -21.70 21.60 -2.09
N ASP A 76 -22.09 20.40 -2.50
CA ASP A 76 -23.50 20.00 -2.67
C ASP A 76 -24.26 20.08 -1.32
N GLU A 77 -23.60 19.70 -0.22
CA GLU A 77 -24.14 19.78 1.14
C GLU A 77 -23.95 21.18 1.79
N SER A 78 -23.51 22.18 1.01
CA SER A 78 -23.28 23.57 1.45
C SER A 78 -22.32 23.74 2.64
N VAL A 79 -21.42 22.79 2.85
CA VAL A 79 -20.40 22.83 3.90
C VAL A 79 -19.12 23.47 3.36
N LYS A 80 -18.63 24.53 4.02
CA LYS A 80 -17.32 25.11 3.69
C LYS A 80 -16.22 24.20 4.21
N LEU A 81 -15.34 23.74 3.33
CA LEU A 81 -14.20 22.91 3.69
C LEU A 81 -12.91 23.74 3.63
N PRO A 82 -12.24 23.97 4.78
CA PRO A 82 -10.88 24.49 4.81
C PRO A 82 -9.91 23.60 4.02
N ALA A 83 -8.82 24.17 3.50
CA ALA A 83 -7.88 23.46 2.63
C ALA A 83 -7.13 22.33 3.35
N ASP A 84 -6.81 22.52 4.62
CA ASP A 84 -6.21 21.52 5.52
C ASP A 84 -7.15 20.33 5.74
N VAL A 85 -8.42 20.60 6.05
CA VAL A 85 -9.45 19.56 6.23
C VAL A 85 -9.74 18.81 4.93
N LEU A 86 -9.71 19.52 3.79
CA LEU A 86 -9.92 18.90 2.48
C LEU A 86 -8.87 17.83 2.17
N LEU A 87 -7.59 18.09 2.47
CA LEU A 87 -6.51 17.15 2.22
C LEU A 87 -6.65 15.90 3.09
N ASP A 88 -7.01 16.08 4.36
CA ASP A 88 -7.26 14.97 5.30
C ASP A 88 -8.44 14.11 4.84
N GLU A 89 -9.53 14.74 4.41
CA GLU A 89 -10.71 14.05 3.88
C GLU A 89 -10.40 13.31 2.57
N GLN A 90 -9.65 13.93 1.65
CA GLN A 90 -9.21 13.28 0.42
C GLN A 90 -8.34 12.04 0.72
N ALA A 91 -7.37 12.16 1.62
CA ALA A 91 -6.50 11.06 2.02
C ALA A 91 -7.29 9.93 2.70
N SER A 92 -8.21 10.27 3.61
CA SER A 92 -9.09 9.32 4.28
C SER A 92 -10.01 8.59 3.29
N ALA A 93 -10.60 9.33 2.35
CA ALA A 93 -11.46 8.79 1.29
C ALA A 93 -10.70 7.85 0.36
N TYR A 94 -9.49 8.22 -0.05
CA TYR A 94 -8.61 7.37 -0.86
C TYR A 94 -8.24 6.09 -0.11
N ASN A 95 -7.85 6.18 1.17
CA ASN A 95 -7.53 5.02 1.99
C ASN A 95 -8.73 4.09 2.20
N ALA A 96 -9.95 4.64 2.32
CA ALA A 96 -11.17 3.84 2.40
C ALA A 96 -11.43 3.05 1.11
N LEU A 97 -11.13 3.65 -0.04
CA LEU A 97 -11.26 3.03 -1.35
C LEU A 97 -10.22 1.92 -1.55
N ILE A 98 -8.96 2.16 -1.17
CA ILE A 98 -7.90 1.14 -1.16
C ILE A 98 -8.23 -0.06 -0.27
N LYS A 99 -8.85 0.17 0.90
CA LYS A 99 -9.29 -0.91 1.80
C LYS A 99 -10.47 -1.72 1.26
N ARG A 100 -11.28 -1.12 0.38
CA ARG A 100 -12.48 -1.75 -0.16
C ARG A 100 -12.19 -2.62 -1.39
N ALA A 101 -11.18 -2.25 -2.16
CA ALA A 101 -10.75 -2.98 -3.34
C ALA A 101 -10.18 -4.36 -2.99
N GLU A 102 -10.53 -5.35 -3.80
CA GLU A 102 -9.92 -6.67 -3.83
C GLU A 102 -8.50 -6.58 -4.39
N ASN A 103 -8.32 -5.87 -5.50
CA ASN A 103 -7.03 -5.51 -6.05
C ASN A 103 -6.80 -3.99 -5.99
N PRO A 104 -6.18 -3.47 -4.91
CA PRO A 104 -5.92 -2.04 -4.76
C PRO A 104 -4.84 -1.46 -5.70
N SER A 105 -4.28 -2.27 -6.59
CA SER A 105 -3.40 -1.82 -7.68
C SER A 105 -4.14 -1.72 -9.02
N ASP A 106 -5.41 -2.14 -9.09
CA ASP A 106 -6.23 -2.08 -10.29
C ASP A 106 -7.00 -0.75 -10.36
N THR A 107 -6.54 0.13 -11.25
CA THR A 107 -7.15 1.44 -11.47
C THR A 107 -8.63 1.34 -11.86
N GLU A 108 -9.02 0.37 -12.70
CA GLU A 108 -10.41 0.23 -13.15
C GLU A 108 -11.31 -0.22 -12.00
N GLU A 109 -10.83 -1.16 -11.17
CA GLU A 109 -11.53 -1.58 -9.97
C GLU A 109 -11.74 -0.39 -9.02
N LEU A 110 -10.67 0.37 -8.75
CA LEU A 110 -10.73 1.55 -7.88
C LEU A 110 -11.73 2.59 -8.39
N LEU A 111 -11.74 2.86 -9.71
CA LEU A 111 -12.71 3.77 -10.33
C LEU A 111 -14.15 3.24 -10.24
N SER A 112 -14.36 1.93 -10.34
CA SER A 112 -15.69 1.32 -10.19
C SER A 112 -16.32 1.52 -8.80
N LEU A 113 -15.49 1.76 -7.78
CA LEU A 113 -15.91 1.98 -6.39
C LEU A 113 -16.25 3.45 -6.07
N ILE A 114 -16.06 4.38 -7.02
CA ILE A 114 -16.36 5.81 -6.84
C ILE A 114 -17.83 6.08 -6.41
N PRO A 115 -18.87 5.46 -7.00
CA PRO A 115 -20.25 5.65 -6.55
C PRO A 115 -20.49 5.22 -5.10
N TRP A 116 -19.81 4.15 -4.65
CA TRP A 116 -19.86 3.71 -3.26
C TRP A 116 -19.21 4.73 -2.32
N LEU A 117 -18.05 5.28 -2.73
CA LEU A 117 -17.35 6.30 -1.96
C LEU A 117 -18.20 7.57 -1.81
N GLU A 118 -18.88 8.00 -2.87
CA GLU A 118 -19.80 9.15 -2.85
C GLU A 118 -20.93 8.95 -1.83
N ALA A 119 -21.56 7.77 -1.84
CA ALA A 119 -22.62 7.43 -0.89
C ALA A 119 -22.12 7.40 0.56
N ARG A 120 -20.89 6.92 0.77
CA ARG A 120 -20.23 6.91 2.08
C ARG A 120 -19.97 8.33 2.59
N LEU A 121 -19.41 9.22 1.77
CA LEU A 121 -19.11 10.61 2.14
C LEU A 121 -20.38 11.35 2.54
N ARG A 122 -21.45 11.25 1.74
CA ARG A 122 -22.75 11.85 2.08
C ARG A 122 -23.32 11.33 3.40
N ARG A 123 -23.19 10.03 3.67
CA ARG A 123 -23.64 9.45 4.94
C ARG A 123 -22.83 9.98 6.12
N SER A 124 -21.52 10.14 5.96
CA SER A 124 -20.64 10.72 6.99
C SER A 124 -21.05 12.14 7.33
N LEU A 125 -21.28 12.98 6.32
CA LEU A 125 -21.71 14.37 6.51
C LEU A 125 -23.06 14.47 7.22
N LYS A 126 -24.02 13.62 6.84
CA LYS A 126 -25.32 13.54 7.51
C LYS A 126 -25.20 13.11 8.98
N ALA A 127 -24.30 12.18 9.29
CA ALA A 127 -24.07 11.76 10.67
C ALA A 127 -23.49 12.90 11.53
N THR A 128 -22.53 13.66 10.99
CA THR A 128 -21.95 14.83 11.67
C THR A 128 -22.96 15.97 11.84
N ALA A 129 -23.85 16.19 10.86
CA ALA A 129 -24.93 17.18 10.96
C ALA A 129 -25.99 16.83 12.02
N VAL A 130 -26.14 15.55 12.36
CA VAL A 130 -27.09 15.07 13.39
C VAL A 130 -26.46 15.04 14.79
N ALA A 131 -25.13 15.01 14.90
CA ALA A 131 -24.40 14.99 16.17
C ALA A 131 -23.76 16.32 16.67
N PRO A 132 -24.23 17.57 16.38
CA PRO A 132 -23.54 18.76 16.86
C PRO A 132 -23.66 19.04 18.38
N GLU A 133 -24.51 18.32 19.13
CA GLU A 133 -24.92 18.74 20.49
C GLU A 133 -24.64 17.71 21.59
N THR A 134 -23.45 17.12 21.66
CA THR A 134 -23.11 16.27 22.84
C THR A 134 -21.63 16.34 23.23
N GLY A 135 -21.04 17.54 23.17
CA GLY A 135 -19.63 17.78 23.53
C GLY A 135 -19.32 19.10 24.21
N GLN A 136 -20.32 19.90 24.61
CA GLN A 136 -20.13 21.04 25.53
C GLN A 136 -20.90 20.77 26.82
N GLN A 137 -20.27 20.04 27.74
CA GLN A 137 -20.34 20.23 29.19
C GLN A 137 -19.70 19.02 29.86
N GLN A 138 -18.56 19.24 30.51
CA GLN A 138 -18.10 18.68 31.78
C GLN A 138 -16.60 19.02 31.86
N ALA A 139 -16.27 20.18 32.41
CA ALA A 139 -16.10 20.48 33.86
C ALA A 139 -14.65 20.22 34.28
#